data_AF-W1XCI2-F1
#
_entry.id   AF-W1XCI2-F1
#
_cell.length_a   1.000
_cell.length_b   1.000
_cell.length_c   1.000
_cell.angle_alpha   90.00
_cell.angle_beta   90.00
_cell.angle_gamma   90.00
#
_symmetry.space_group_name_H-M   'P 1'
#
loop_
_entity.id
_entity.type
_entity.pdbx_description
1 polymer ?
#
loop_
_entity_poly.entity_id
_entity_poly.type
_entity_poly.pdbx_seq_one_letter_code
_entity_poly.pdbx_strand_id
1 'polypeptide(L)'
;MKIIRWTFGLLMLFFFSSAVQANTIVATLYTPIGYSTHTTKVVYYLDVLTPDSVNHGSYKPPDSYGLMTGWMENISWTGPGT
;
A
#
# COMPACT_ATOMS: atom_id res chain seq x y z
N MET A 1 -7.29 44.68 -1.68
CA MET A 1 -7.94 43.69 -2.58
C MET A 1 -6.99 42.65 -3.20
N LYS A 2 -5.68 42.93 -3.36
CA LYS A 2 -4.74 41.96 -3.94
C LYS A 2 -4.45 40.77 -3.01
N ILE A 3 -4.18 41.02 -1.72
CA ILE A 3 -3.86 39.98 -0.72
C ILE A 3 -4.98 38.93 -0.56
N ILE A 4 -6.24 39.36 -0.47
CA ILE A 4 -7.39 38.45 -0.38
C ILE A 4 -7.49 37.52 -1.60
N ARG A 5 -7.16 38.02 -2.79
CA ARG A 5 -7.18 37.23 -4.02
C ARG A 5 -6.09 36.15 -4.03
N TRP A 6 -4.90 36.50 -3.53
CA TRP A 6 -3.79 35.55 -3.41
C TRP A 6 -4.07 34.48 -2.34
N THR A 7 -4.63 34.86 -1.20
CA THR A 7 -4.99 33.89 -0.15
C THR A 7 -6.09 32.94 -0.62
N PHE A 8 -7.13 33.42 -1.32
CA PHE A 8 -8.16 32.53 -1.87
C PHE A 8 -7.62 31.61 -2.98
N GLY A 9 -6.72 32.11 -3.84
CA GLY A 9 -6.08 31.31 -4.87
C GLY A 9 -5.20 30.20 -4.29
N LEU A 10 -4.43 30.51 -3.24
CA LEU A 10 -3.63 29.52 -2.51
C LEU A 10 -4.52 28.45 -1.87
N LEU A 11 -5.64 28.87 -1.27
CA LEU A 11 -6.58 28.00 -0.56
C LEU A 11 -7.29 27.04 -1.53
N MET A 12 -7.67 27.50 -2.72
CA MET A 12 -8.17 26.61 -3.78
C MET A 12 -7.11 25.62 -4.27
N LEU A 13 -5.86 26.04 -4.45
CA LEU A 13 -4.77 25.12 -4.85
C LEU A 13 -4.55 23.99 -3.84
N PHE A 14 -4.71 24.26 -2.54
CA PHE A 14 -4.65 23.21 -1.52
C PHE A 14 -5.81 22.23 -1.59
N PHE A 15 -7.04 22.69 -1.88
CA PHE A 15 -8.21 21.82 -1.98
C PHE A 15 -8.30 21.00 -3.28
N PHE A 16 -7.71 21.49 -4.37
CA PHE A 16 -7.66 20.79 -5.67
C PHE A 16 -6.37 19.97 -5.88
N SER A 17 -5.50 19.89 -4.87
CA SER A 17 -4.31 19.04 -4.91
C SER A 17 -4.70 17.58 -4.72
N SER A 18 -4.57 16.78 -5.79
CA SER A 18 -4.74 15.32 -5.75
C SER A 18 -3.75 14.60 -4.83
N ALA A 19 -2.70 15.29 -4.34
CA ALA A 19 -1.77 14.72 -3.36
C ALA A 19 -2.42 14.44 -1.98
N VAL A 20 -3.61 15.00 -1.71
CA VAL A 20 -4.39 14.77 -0.48
C VAL A 20 -5.40 13.63 -0.62
N GLN A 21 -5.57 13.03 -1.81
CA GLN A 21 -6.32 11.78 -1.92
C GLN A 21 -5.51 10.66 -1.26
N ALA A 22 -5.78 10.51 0.02
CA ALA A 22 -5.17 9.60 0.95
C ALA A 22 -5.06 8.20 0.33
N ASN A 23 -3.89 7.62 0.55
CA ASN A 23 -3.55 6.21 0.37
C ASN A 23 -4.72 5.35 0.89
N THR A 24 -5.64 4.99 0.00
CA THR A 24 -6.78 4.13 0.34
C THR A 24 -6.19 2.75 0.60
N ILE A 25 -6.32 2.24 1.82
CA ILE A 25 -5.93 0.87 2.11
C ILE A 25 -6.87 -0.02 1.29
N VAL A 26 -6.39 -0.51 0.13
CA VAL A 26 -7.25 -1.16 -0.86
C VAL A 26 -7.64 -2.59 -0.43
N ALA A 27 -6.82 -3.25 0.40
CA ALA A 27 -7.17 -4.52 1.04
C ALA A 27 -6.24 -4.81 2.23
N THR A 28 -6.77 -5.48 3.26
CA THR A 28 -5.98 -6.11 4.32
C THR A 28 -6.00 -7.62 4.11
N LEU A 29 -4.84 -8.22 3.85
CA LEU A 29 -4.73 -9.67 3.69
C LEU A 29 -4.48 -10.31 5.07
N TYR A 30 -5.36 -11.23 5.48
CA TYR A 30 -5.17 -12.03 6.68
C TYR A 30 -4.67 -13.42 6.31
N THR A 31 -3.49 -13.76 6.79
CA THR A 31 -2.93 -15.10 6.64
C THR A 31 -3.20 -15.91 7.90
N PRO A 32 -3.94 -17.03 7.83
CA PRO A 32 -4.10 -17.91 8.98
C PRO A 32 -2.77 -18.57 9.35
N ILE A 33 -2.58 -18.83 10.64
CA ILE A 33 -1.42 -19.58 11.13
C ILE A 33 -1.46 -20.98 10.53
N GLY A 34 -0.34 -21.39 9.91
CA GLY A 34 -0.18 -22.69 9.29
C GLY A 34 1.22 -23.25 9.56
N TYR A 35 1.29 -24.56 9.78
CA TYR A 35 2.55 -25.26 9.92
C TYR A 35 3.10 -25.58 8.55
N SER A 36 4.17 -24.87 8.20
CA SER A 36 5.00 -25.11 7.02
C SER A 36 6.22 -25.92 7.47
N THR A 37 6.63 -26.96 6.74
CA THR A 37 7.89 -27.67 7.04
C THR A 37 9.08 -26.72 6.92
N HIS A 38 10.19 -27.01 7.60
CA HIS A 38 11.36 -26.11 7.76
C HIS A 38 11.93 -25.48 6.48
N THR A 39 11.63 -26.02 5.30
CA THR A 39 12.14 -25.57 3.99
C THR A 39 11.12 -24.86 3.13
N THR A 40 9.84 -24.84 3.51
CA THR A 40 8.77 -24.32 2.66
C THR A 40 8.61 -22.82 2.90
N LYS A 41 8.91 -22.02 1.87
CA LYS A 41 8.72 -20.56 1.86
C LYS A 41 7.43 -20.20 1.14
N VAL A 42 6.64 -19.32 1.75
CA VAL A 42 5.40 -18.82 1.15
C VAL A 42 5.61 -17.39 0.67
N VAL A 43 5.17 -17.11 -0.56
CA VAL A 43 5.15 -15.77 -1.14
C VAL A 43 3.73 -15.45 -1.53
N TYR A 44 3.24 -14.30 -1.07
CA TYR A 44 1.95 -13.75 -1.40
C TYR A 44 2.10 -12.77 -2.55
N TYR A 45 1.21 -12.89 -3.53
CA TYR A 45 1.09 -11.96 -4.66
C TYR A 45 -0.20 -11.17 -4.48
N LEU A 46 -0.09 -9.85 -4.51
CA LEU A 46 -1.20 -8.91 -4.36
C LEU A 46 -1.28 -8.05 -5.62
N ASP A 47 -2.38 -8.17 -6.34
CA ASP A 47 -2.70 -7.31 -7.47
C ASP A 47 -3.79 -6.32 -7.07
N VAL A 48 -3.47 -5.03 -7.12
CA VAL A 48 -4.39 -3.95 -6.81
C VAL A 48 -4.82 -3.29 -8.12
N LEU A 49 -6.07 -3.56 -8.51
CA LEU A 49 -6.69 -2.94 -9.67
C LEU A 49 -7.25 -1.58 -9.27
N THR A 50 -6.70 -0.52 -9.84
CA THR A 50 -7.24 0.83 -9.76
C THR A 50 -7.85 1.21 -11.12
N PRO A 51 -8.67 2.27 -11.19
CA PRO A 51 -9.20 2.74 -12.48
C PRO A 51 -8.11 3.10 -13.51
N ASP A 52 -6.97 3.60 -13.03
CA ASP A 52 -5.91 4.15 -13.87
C ASP A 52 -4.77 3.16 -14.15
N SER A 53 -4.54 2.19 -13.26
CA SER A 53 -3.45 1.23 -13.38
C SER A 53 -3.68 -0.07 -12.60
N VAL A 54 -2.88 -1.09 -12.91
CA VAL A 54 -2.73 -2.29 -12.09
C VAL A 54 -1.39 -2.22 -11.36
N ASN A 55 -1.43 -2.34 -10.04
CA ASN A 55 -0.23 -2.36 -9.20
C ASN A 55 0.02 -3.77 -8.68
N HIS A 56 1.26 -4.22 -8.78
CA HIS A 56 1.69 -5.55 -8.40
C HIS A 56 2.56 -5.49 -7.15
N GLY A 57 2.26 -6.36 -6.19
CA GLY A 57 3.04 -6.52 -4.97
C GLY A 57 3.37 -7.97 -4.68
N SER A 58 4.59 -8.21 -4.25
CA SER A 58 4.98 -9.50 -3.68
C SER A 58 5.45 -9.32 -2.25
N TYR A 59 4.99 -10.21 -1.37
CA TYR A 59 5.23 -10.11 0.06
C TYR A 59 5.52 -11.49 0.64
N LYS A 60 6.37 -11.56 1.66
CA LYS A 60 6.62 -12.80 2.42
C LYS A 60 6.38 -12.58 3.91
N PRO A 61 5.96 -13.63 4.64
CA PRO A 61 6.06 -13.59 6.09
C PRO A 61 7.55 -13.48 6.50
N PRO A 62 7.85 -12.94 7.69
CA PRO A 62 9.20 -12.95 8.24
C PRO A 62 9.79 -14.36 8.25
N ASP A 63 11.10 -14.48 8.01
CA ASP A 63 11.77 -15.78 8.01
C ASP A 63 11.68 -16.39 9.43
N SER A 64 10.81 -17.39 9.59
CA SER A 64 10.56 -18.07 10.86
C SER A 64 10.21 -19.55 10.66
N TYR A 65 10.28 -20.34 11.74
CA TYR A 65 9.90 -21.75 11.73
C TYR A 65 8.36 -21.91 11.76
N GLY A 66 7.68 -21.48 10.69
CA GLY A 66 6.22 -21.55 10.54
C GLY A 66 5.63 -20.28 9.90
N LEU A 67 4.32 -20.29 9.66
CA LEU A 67 3.60 -19.07 9.27
C LEU A 67 3.14 -18.33 10.52
N MET A 68 3.61 -17.10 10.70
CA MET A 68 3.21 -16.22 11.80
C MET A 68 2.23 -15.17 11.29
N THR A 69 1.22 -14.85 12.11
CA THR A 69 0.36 -13.68 11.88
C THR A 69 1.16 -12.41 12.17
N GLY A 70 1.21 -11.49 11.21
CA GLY A 70 1.94 -10.23 11.37
C GLY A 70 2.02 -9.47 10.06
N TRP A 71 2.75 -8.35 10.08
CA TRP A 71 3.06 -7.60 8.87
C TRP A 71 3.98 -8.43 7.96
N MET A 72 3.65 -8.48 6.67
CA MET A 72 4.47 -9.16 5.68
C MET A 72 5.57 -8.24 5.18
N GLU A 73 6.77 -8.78 5.02
CA GLU A 73 7.89 -8.08 4.40
C GLU A 73 7.62 -7.87 2.92
N ASN A 74 7.81 -6.65 2.44
CA ASN A 74 7.73 -6.35 1.00
C ASN A 74 8.94 -6.95 0.28
N ILE A 75 8.66 -7.70 -0.79
CA ILE A 75 9.68 -8.17 -1.75
C ILE A 75 9.71 -7.21 -2.95
N SER A 76 8.54 -6.89 -3.50
CA SER A 76 8.40 -5.90 -4.56
C SER A 76 7.05 -5.19 -4.48
N TRP A 77 7.00 -3.94 -4.91
CA TRP A 77 5.77 -3.17 -5.07
C TRP A 77 5.91 -2.21 -6.25
N THR A 78 4.93 -2.18 -7.15
CA THR A 78 4.91 -1.27 -8.30
C THR A 78 3.94 -0.10 -8.13
N GLY A 79 3.20 -0.06 -7.03
CA GLY A 79 2.26 1.02 -6.75
C GLY A 79 2.90 2.20 -6.01
N PRO A 80 2.12 3.25 -5.73
CA PRO A 80 2.60 4.43 -5.03
C PRO A 80 3.02 4.13 -3.59
N GLY A 81 3.93 4.94 -3.04
CA GLY A 81 4.45 4.80 -1.67
C GLY A 81 5.72 3.95 -1.54
N THR A 82 6.44 3.72 -2.64
CA THR A 82 7.82 3.19 -2.65
C THR A 82 8.85 4.19 -2.15
#